data_AF-A0A536HKP1-F1
#
_entry.id   AF-A0A536HKP1-F1
#
_cell.length_a   1.000
_cell.length_b   1.000
_cell.length_c   1.000
_cell.angle_alpha   90.00
_cell.angle_beta   90.00
_cell.angle_gamma   90.00
#
_symmetry.space_group_name_H-M   'P 1'
#
loop_
_entity.id
_entity.type
_entity.pdbx_description
1 polymer ?
#
loop_
_entity_poly.entity_id
_entity_poly.type
_entity_poly.pdbx_seq_one_letter_code
_entity_poly.pdbx_strand_id
1 'polypeptide(L)'
;MAFIASPGGSPKGARVVISGTLTVHPDGAAGIRTNLLETMGADFRSGAEQRRYGGVLQIVPRGAATVLPVNVLPIEDYLKGVVPAEMPAYWGVEALKAQAVAARTYALRKILLGGSGDFDLEGNEFDQAYGGLTESRPTTDDAVSATEGQVLTSGGHLIDALYTSSDGGHSENSEYGFIHWNHGLRPAASLPYLRGIVDPLDQAPGWQVGPLSPADAATILRDNGDDLGDRLNGIDILQTGPSGRVLGVRLRGSSASEEVSGPYLRFLFSLPDTLVTIAGGP
;
A
#
# COMPACT_ATOMS: atom_id res chain seq x y z
N MET A 1 23.78 14.11 0.70
CA MET A 1 24.76 15.12 1.17
C MET A 1 24.01 16.19 1.93
N ALA A 2 24.45 16.59 3.14
CA ALA A 2 23.82 17.66 3.91
C ALA A 2 24.73 18.91 3.94
N PHE A 3 24.12 20.09 3.85
CA PHE A 3 24.77 21.39 3.91
C PHE A 3 24.12 22.21 5.03
N ILE A 4 24.92 22.92 5.84
CA ILE A 4 24.40 23.91 6.78
C ILE A 4 24.20 25.22 6.02
N ALA A 5 22.98 25.77 6.00
CA ALA A 5 22.75 27.11 5.50
C ALA A 5 23.41 28.12 6.45
N SER A 6 24.40 28.87 5.97
CA SER A 6 24.95 29.98 6.76
C SER A 6 23.97 31.17 6.76
N PRO A 7 23.91 31.98 7.83
CA PRO A 7 23.03 33.15 7.93
C PRO A 7 23.15 34.17 6.78
N GLY A 8 24.23 34.10 5.98
CA GLY A 8 24.50 34.97 4.83
C GLY A 8 24.03 34.45 3.46
N GLY A 9 23.18 33.42 3.40
CA GLY A 9 22.48 33.05 2.15
C GLY A 9 23.33 32.34 1.07
N SER A 10 24.53 31.84 1.40
CA SER A 10 25.30 31.03 0.46
C SER A 10 24.74 29.59 0.41
N PRO A 11 24.27 29.09 -0.75
CA PRO A 11 23.44 27.87 -0.84
C PRO A 11 24.19 26.54 -0.61
N LYS A 12 25.50 26.57 -0.34
CA LYS A 12 26.33 25.38 -0.08
C LYS A 12 27.32 25.67 1.05
N GLY A 13 26.90 25.49 2.29
CA GLY A 13 27.80 25.54 3.45
C GLY A 13 28.83 24.40 3.45
N ALA A 14 29.63 24.32 4.53
CA ALA A 14 30.61 23.23 4.68
C ALA A 14 29.92 21.86 4.62
N ARG A 15 30.59 20.88 3.99
CA ARG A 15 30.12 19.50 3.98
C ARG A 15 30.15 18.94 5.40
N VAL A 16 29.05 18.36 5.82
CA VAL A 16 28.96 17.66 7.10
C VAL A 16 28.88 16.16 6.84
N VAL A 17 29.72 15.40 7.53
CA VAL A 17 29.60 13.93 7.60
C VAL A 17 28.59 13.61 8.69
N ILE A 18 27.50 12.94 8.32
CA ILE A 18 26.48 12.47 9.26
C ILE A 18 26.90 11.06 9.71
N SER A 19 27.56 10.97 10.87
CA SER A 19 28.06 9.71 11.44
C SER A 19 27.08 9.04 12.42
N GLY A 20 25.96 9.69 12.72
CA GLY A 20 24.89 9.17 13.57
C GLY A 20 23.54 9.77 13.19
N THR A 21 22.46 9.30 13.81
CA THR A 21 21.11 9.80 13.50
C THR A 21 21.00 11.30 13.75
N LEU A 22 20.59 12.03 12.71
CA LEU A 22 20.26 13.46 12.81
C LEU A 22 18.75 13.59 13.08
N THR A 23 18.39 14.31 14.14
CA THR A 23 16.99 14.63 14.45
C THR A 23 16.69 16.08 14.08
N VAL A 24 15.69 16.26 13.22
CA VAL A 24 15.17 17.56 12.81
C VAL A 24 13.86 17.79 13.54
N HIS A 25 13.80 18.88 14.31
CA HIS A 25 12.60 19.31 15.01
C HIS A 25 11.88 20.40 14.19
N PRO A 26 10.53 20.39 14.15
CA PRO A 26 9.77 21.47 13.54
C PRO A 26 9.85 22.74 14.41
N ASP A 27 9.81 23.91 13.78
CA ASP A 27 9.79 25.22 14.46
C ASP A 27 8.35 25.74 14.69
N GLY A 28 7.34 24.88 14.52
CA GLY A 28 5.93 25.22 14.74
C GLY A 28 4.93 24.28 14.07
N ALA A 29 3.65 24.65 14.13
CA ALA A 29 2.52 23.84 13.65
C ALA A 29 2.53 23.57 12.12
N ALA A 30 3.32 24.32 11.35
CA ALA A 30 3.48 24.09 9.92
C ALA A 30 4.28 22.81 9.60
N GLY A 31 4.94 22.22 10.60
CA GLY A 31 5.72 21.00 10.46
C GLY A 31 7.01 21.16 9.65
N ILE A 32 7.59 20.03 9.27
CA ILE A 32 8.82 19.93 8.47
C ILE A 32 8.42 19.82 7.00
N ARG A 33 8.94 20.72 6.15
CA ARG A 33 8.75 20.66 4.69
C ARG A 33 9.92 19.93 4.04
N THR A 34 9.64 18.79 3.40
CA THR A 34 10.65 17.97 2.74
C THR A 34 10.02 17.01 1.73
N ASN A 35 10.80 16.57 0.75
CA ASN A 35 10.47 15.48 -0.17
C ASN A 35 11.30 14.22 0.10
N LEU A 36 12.16 14.23 1.14
CA LEU A 36 13.08 13.11 1.43
C LEU A 36 12.36 11.77 1.64
N LEU A 37 11.16 11.80 2.21
CA LEU A 37 10.36 10.61 2.49
C LEU A 37 9.71 10.00 1.22
N GLU A 38 9.56 10.77 0.14
CA GLU A 38 9.02 10.25 -1.14
C GLU A 38 10.13 9.68 -2.03
N THR A 39 11.34 10.25 -1.96
CA THR A 39 12.48 9.80 -2.77
C THR A 39 13.16 8.57 -2.17
N MET A 40 12.48 7.42 -2.18
CA MET A 40 13.14 6.14 -1.93
C MET A 40 14.03 5.78 -3.13
N GLY A 41 15.35 5.91 -2.98
CA GLY A 41 16.33 5.51 -4.00
C GLY A 41 16.51 6.47 -5.18
N ALA A 42 15.83 7.62 -5.20
CA ALA A 42 15.96 8.64 -6.23
C ALA A 42 16.84 9.82 -5.77
N ASP A 43 17.54 10.47 -6.71
CA ASP A 43 18.29 11.69 -6.42
C ASP A 43 17.36 12.79 -5.88
N PHE A 44 17.79 13.48 -4.82
CA PHE A 44 17.11 14.67 -4.32
C PHE A 44 17.08 15.73 -5.42
N ARG A 45 15.91 16.01 -5.98
CA ARG A 45 15.72 17.03 -7.02
C ARG A 45 15.24 18.34 -6.40
N SER A 46 15.99 19.42 -6.60
CA SER A 46 15.52 20.77 -6.28
C SER A 46 14.30 21.11 -7.15
N GLY A 47 13.19 21.50 -6.53
CA GLY A 47 11.94 21.84 -7.22
C GLY A 47 10.90 20.70 -7.29
N ALA A 48 11.20 19.53 -6.71
CA ALA A 48 10.17 18.52 -6.46
C ALA A 48 9.12 19.02 -5.45
N GLU A 49 7.90 18.52 -5.57
CA GLU A 49 6.83 18.81 -4.63
C GLU A 49 7.28 18.43 -3.20
N GLN A 50 7.02 19.32 -2.24
CA GLN A 50 7.44 19.11 -0.85
C GLN A 50 6.20 18.81 -0.01
N ARG A 51 6.23 17.67 0.69
CA ARG A 51 5.24 17.34 1.71
C ARG A 51 5.58 18.01 3.04
N ARG A 52 4.54 18.24 3.85
CA ARG A 52 4.65 18.68 5.25
C ARG A 52 4.48 17.48 6.17
N TYR A 53 5.33 17.38 7.17
CA TYR A 53 5.29 16.31 8.17
C TYR A 53 5.24 16.88 9.58
N GLY A 54 4.42 16.26 10.43
CA GLY A 54 4.36 16.55 11.86
C GLY A 54 5.46 15.81 12.63
N GLY A 55 5.45 15.92 13.96
CA GLY A 55 6.42 15.24 14.81
C GLY A 55 7.86 15.65 14.51
N VAL A 56 8.80 14.72 14.60
CA VAL A 56 10.22 14.94 14.27
C VAL A 56 10.64 14.08 13.07
N LEU A 57 11.64 14.54 12.34
CA LEU A 57 12.25 13.76 11.26
C LEU A 57 13.63 13.29 11.69
N GLN A 58 13.82 11.98 11.75
CA GLN A 58 15.12 11.36 11.92
C GLN A 58 15.72 11.00 10.56
N ILE A 59 17.01 11.25 10.40
CA ILE A 59 17.78 10.87 9.22
C ILE A 59 18.85 9.89 9.71
N VAL A 60 18.60 8.60 9.47
CA VAL A 60 19.45 7.50 9.93
C VAL A 60 20.44 7.14 8.83
N PRO A 61 21.76 7.23 9.06
CA PRO A 61 22.76 6.83 8.06
C PRO A 61 22.65 5.33 7.70
N ARG A 62 22.70 5.03 6.41
CA ARG A 62 22.76 3.66 5.86
C ARG A 62 24.02 3.53 5.01
N GLY A 63 25.08 2.97 5.58
CA GLY A 63 26.38 2.88 4.91
C GLY A 63 26.95 4.27 4.55
N ALA A 64 27.76 4.33 3.49
CA ALA A 64 28.53 5.54 3.17
C ALA A 64 27.75 6.63 2.42
N ALA A 65 26.67 6.27 1.71
CA ALA A 65 26.02 7.18 0.75
C ALA A 65 24.49 7.29 0.89
N THR A 66 23.85 6.36 1.60
CA THR A 66 22.39 6.34 1.73
C THR A 66 21.95 6.75 3.13
N VAL A 67 20.73 7.25 3.24
CA VAL A 67 20.08 7.57 4.51
C VAL A 67 18.68 6.98 4.49
N LEU A 68 18.18 6.62 5.66
CA LEU A 68 16.80 6.27 5.89
C LEU A 68 16.12 7.45 6.62
N PRO A 69 15.21 8.19 5.95
CA PRO A 69 14.37 9.17 6.62
C PRO A 69 13.26 8.46 7.39
N VAL A 70 13.06 8.81 8.66
CA VAL A 70 12.01 8.26 9.54
C VAL A 70 11.24 9.41 10.16
N ASN A 71 9.93 9.46 9.91
CA ASN A 71 9.06 10.43 10.59
C ASN A 71 8.54 9.84 11.90
N VAL A 72 8.95 10.42 13.03
CA VAL A 72 8.57 9.96 14.37
C VAL A 72 7.51 10.89 14.94
N LEU A 73 6.34 10.33 15.27
CA LEU A 73 5.17 11.07 15.74
C LEU A 73 4.22 10.17 16.54
N PRO A 74 3.34 10.74 17.40
CA PRO A 74 2.29 9.99 18.06
C PRO A 74 1.32 9.35 17.07
N ILE A 75 0.71 8.22 17.44
CA ILE A 75 -0.19 7.46 16.57
C ILE A 75 -1.37 8.30 16.05
N GLU A 76 -1.95 9.16 16.89
CA GLU A 76 -3.07 10.03 16.49
C GLU A 76 -2.66 11.07 15.44
N ASP A 77 -1.42 11.55 15.49
CA ASP A 77 -0.91 12.47 14.47
C ASP A 77 -0.53 11.75 13.18
N TYR A 78 -0.06 10.50 13.27
CA TYR A 78 0.13 9.62 12.11
C TYR A 78 -1.19 9.40 11.37
N LEU A 79 -2.28 9.11 12.10
CA LEU A 79 -3.59 8.87 11.52
C LEU A 79 -4.17 10.09 10.80
N LYS A 80 -3.84 11.31 11.23
CA LYS A 80 -4.21 12.54 10.49
C LYS A 80 -3.54 12.65 9.12
N GLY A 81 -2.43 11.94 8.91
CA GLY A 81 -1.80 11.79 7.59
C GLY A 81 -2.28 10.58 6.80
N VAL A 82 -2.79 9.54 7.48
CA VAL A 82 -3.29 8.31 6.84
C VAL A 82 -4.73 8.44 6.36
N VAL A 83 -5.65 8.84 7.24
CA VAL A 83 -7.08 8.90 6.92
C VAL A 83 -7.38 9.71 5.67
N PRO A 84 -6.85 10.95 5.48
CA PRO A 84 -7.12 11.70 4.25
C PRO A 84 -6.39 11.15 3.01
N ALA A 85 -5.32 10.36 3.19
CA ALA A 85 -4.58 9.73 2.08
C ALA A 85 -5.28 8.45 1.59
N GLU A 86 -5.96 7.73 2.48
CA GLU A 86 -6.69 6.50 2.16
C GLU A 86 -8.16 6.76 1.78
N MET A 87 -8.79 7.77 2.37
CA MET A 87 -10.22 8.02 2.22
C MET A 87 -10.50 9.50 1.87
N PRO A 88 -11.30 9.78 0.82
CA PRO A 88 -11.62 11.16 0.47
C PRO A 88 -12.34 11.89 1.61
N ALA A 89 -11.81 13.07 1.98
CA ALA A 89 -12.29 13.85 3.13
C ALA A 89 -13.76 14.34 3.05
N TYR A 90 -14.39 14.23 1.87
CA TYR A 90 -15.80 14.57 1.65
C TYR A 90 -16.76 13.38 1.87
N TRP A 91 -16.24 12.18 2.15
CA TRP A 91 -17.07 11.03 2.52
C TRP A 91 -17.73 11.23 3.88
N GLY A 92 -18.75 10.42 4.16
CA GLY A 92 -19.54 10.55 5.38
C GLY A 92 -18.70 10.45 6.65
N VAL A 93 -19.02 11.26 7.66
CA VAL A 93 -18.25 11.33 8.91
C VAL A 93 -18.10 9.98 9.62
N GLU A 94 -19.13 9.13 9.57
CA GLU A 94 -19.06 7.78 10.16
C GLU A 94 -18.14 6.84 9.36
N ALA A 95 -18.00 7.03 8.05
CA ALA A 95 -17.02 6.31 7.24
C ALA A 95 -15.59 6.76 7.58
N LEU A 96 -15.37 8.07 7.75
CA LEU A 96 -14.07 8.61 8.18
C LEU A 96 -13.67 8.10 9.57
N LYS A 97 -14.62 8.00 10.51
CA LYS A 97 -14.41 7.42 11.84
C LYS A 97 -14.09 5.93 11.75
N ALA A 98 -14.83 5.17 10.94
CA ALA A 98 -14.55 3.75 10.71
C ALA A 98 -13.13 3.55 10.14
N GLN A 99 -12.73 4.37 9.16
CA GLN A 99 -11.38 4.37 8.61
C GLN A 99 -10.32 4.69 9.66
N ALA A 100 -10.55 5.70 10.51
CA ALA A 100 -9.62 6.04 11.59
C ALA A 100 -9.40 4.87 12.56
N VAL A 101 -10.47 4.18 12.96
CA VAL A 101 -10.40 3.01 13.84
C VAL A 101 -9.71 1.82 13.17
N ALA A 102 -10.02 1.54 11.89
CA ALA A 102 -9.38 0.49 11.11
C ALA A 102 -7.89 0.76 10.93
N ALA A 103 -7.53 1.97 10.50
CA ALA A 103 -6.15 2.39 10.31
C ALA A 103 -5.34 2.35 11.63
N ARG A 104 -5.93 2.81 12.75
CA ARG A 104 -5.29 2.71 14.08
C ARG A 104 -5.01 1.28 14.46
N THR A 105 -6.00 0.41 14.26
CA THR A 105 -5.88 -1.02 14.58
C THR A 105 -4.80 -1.68 13.73
N TYR A 106 -4.79 -1.41 12.42
CA TYR A 106 -3.77 -1.91 11.50
C TYR A 106 -2.35 -1.48 11.94
N ALA A 107 -2.14 -0.18 12.13
CA ALA A 107 -0.85 0.39 12.54
C ALA A 107 -0.34 -0.24 13.84
N LEU A 108 -1.17 -0.29 14.88
CA LEU A 108 -0.81 -0.88 16.17
C LEU A 108 -0.56 -2.39 16.05
N ARG A 109 -1.36 -3.11 15.25
CA ARG A 109 -1.16 -4.54 15.00
C ARG A 109 0.19 -4.81 14.33
N LYS A 110 0.54 -4.02 13.32
CA LYS A 110 1.83 -4.08 12.62
C LYS A 110 3.00 -3.74 13.54
N ILE A 111 2.90 -2.68 14.36
CA ILE A 111 3.91 -2.31 15.36
C ILE A 111 4.15 -3.47 16.35
N LEU A 112 3.08 -4.09 16.85
CA LEU A 112 3.19 -5.20 17.81
C LEU A 112 3.79 -6.47 17.21
N LEU A 113 3.54 -6.73 15.92
CA LEU A 113 4.12 -7.86 15.19
C LEU A 113 5.53 -7.55 14.66
N GLY A 114 5.85 -6.27 14.51
CA GLY A 114 7.13 -5.77 14.04
C GLY A 114 8.28 -6.10 14.99
N GLY A 115 9.50 -6.09 14.43
CA GLY A 115 10.73 -6.28 15.19
C GLY A 115 11.37 -4.96 15.63
N SER A 116 12.56 -5.05 16.23
CA SER A 116 13.39 -3.89 16.62
C SER A 116 14.08 -3.23 15.41
N GLY A 117 13.30 -2.76 14.45
CA GLY A 117 13.76 -2.00 13.30
C GLY A 117 14.02 -0.53 13.63
N ASP A 118 14.54 0.23 12.65
CA ASP A 118 14.72 1.68 12.79
C ASP A 118 13.41 2.48 12.58
N PHE A 119 12.32 1.80 12.21
CA PHE A 119 10.99 2.37 12.00
C PHE A 119 9.91 1.30 12.22
N ASP A 120 8.68 1.77 12.43
CA ASP A 120 7.52 0.97 12.77
C ASP A 120 6.67 0.57 11.54
N LEU A 121 6.48 1.50 10.60
CA LEU A 121 5.61 1.39 9.43
C LEU A 121 6.28 2.04 8.21
N GLU A 122 6.07 1.47 7.03
CA GLU A 122 6.44 2.10 5.77
C GLU A 122 5.49 3.28 5.45
N GLY A 123 6.05 4.39 4.96
CA GLY A 123 5.30 5.61 4.63
C GLY A 123 4.62 5.58 3.25
N ASN A 124 4.29 4.40 2.74
CA ASN A 124 3.73 4.14 1.42
C ASN A 124 2.65 3.04 1.51
N GLU A 125 2.08 2.67 0.37
CA GLU A 125 0.99 1.72 0.24
C GLU A 125 1.35 0.27 0.63
N PHE A 126 2.63 -0.05 0.91
CA PHE A 126 2.98 -1.36 1.50
C PHE A 126 2.39 -1.55 2.88
N ASP A 127 2.26 -0.48 3.67
CA ASP A 127 1.53 -0.49 4.92
C ASP A 127 0.22 0.27 4.81
N GLN A 128 0.30 1.60 4.72
CA GLN A 128 -0.84 2.49 4.58
C GLN A 128 -0.39 3.76 3.86
N ALA A 129 -1.23 4.29 2.97
CA ALA A 129 -0.96 5.57 2.35
C ALA A 129 -0.78 6.65 3.43
N TYR A 130 0.33 7.40 3.37
CA TYR A 130 0.66 8.42 4.36
C TYR A 130 1.05 9.76 3.70
N GLY A 131 0.16 10.75 3.84
CA GLY A 131 0.31 12.09 3.27
C GLY A 131 1.02 13.13 4.17
N GLY A 132 1.28 12.77 5.43
CA GLY A 132 1.67 13.73 6.47
C GLY A 132 0.64 14.84 6.65
N LEU A 133 1.09 16.04 7.02
CA LEU A 133 0.27 17.25 7.19
C LEU A 133 -0.11 17.92 5.85
N THR A 134 0.35 17.41 4.72
CA THR A 134 0.00 17.94 3.38
C THR A 134 -1.48 17.70 3.09
N GLU A 135 -1.94 16.50 3.44
CA GLU A 135 -3.28 16.02 3.10
C GLU A 135 -4.30 16.20 4.24
N SER A 136 -3.86 16.57 5.44
CA SER A 136 -4.74 16.86 6.58
C SER A 136 -5.91 17.79 6.18
N ARG A 137 -7.09 17.43 6.67
CA ARG A 137 -8.34 18.17 6.53
C ARG A 137 -9.05 18.18 7.88
N PRO A 138 -9.74 19.28 8.26
CA PRO A 138 -10.48 19.32 9.52
C PRO A 138 -11.46 18.15 9.68
N THR A 139 -12.16 17.75 8.61
CA THR A 139 -13.13 16.65 8.67
C THR A 139 -12.51 15.30 8.99
N THR A 140 -11.31 15.00 8.47
CA THR A 140 -10.58 13.76 8.77
C THR A 140 -9.94 13.82 10.14
N ASP A 141 -9.37 14.98 10.51
CA ASP A 141 -8.74 15.19 11.80
C ASP A 141 -9.76 15.08 12.94
N ASP A 142 -10.95 15.65 12.77
CA ASP A 142 -12.08 15.53 13.72
C ASP A 142 -12.52 14.07 13.86
N ALA A 143 -12.53 13.28 12.77
CA ALA A 143 -12.88 11.87 12.83
C ALA A 143 -11.83 11.02 13.58
N VAL A 144 -10.54 11.32 13.40
CA VAL A 144 -9.45 10.72 14.16
C VAL A 144 -9.61 11.04 15.65
N SER A 145 -9.77 12.33 16.00
CA SER A 145 -9.94 12.76 17.39
C SER A 145 -11.20 12.20 18.04
N ALA A 146 -12.32 12.13 17.31
CA ALA A 146 -13.57 11.56 17.84
C ALA A 146 -13.49 10.05 18.14
N THR A 147 -12.47 9.36 17.62
CA THR A 147 -12.24 7.92 17.80
C THR A 147 -10.92 7.61 18.50
N GLU A 148 -10.33 8.59 19.18
CA GLU A 148 -9.05 8.45 19.87
C GLU A 148 -9.03 7.20 20.77
N GLY A 149 -7.99 6.37 20.61
CA GLY A 149 -7.81 5.14 21.37
C GLY A 149 -8.78 3.98 21.04
N GLN A 150 -9.76 4.17 20.14
CA GLN A 150 -10.64 3.08 19.71
C GLN A 150 -9.94 2.16 18.72
N VAL A 151 -10.04 0.86 18.98
CA VAL A 151 -9.42 -0.22 18.19
C VAL A 151 -10.38 -1.40 18.03
N LEU A 152 -10.17 -2.20 16.98
CA LEU A 152 -10.92 -3.43 16.73
C LEU A 152 -10.17 -4.63 17.31
N THR A 153 -10.89 -5.47 18.04
CA THR A 153 -10.30 -6.67 18.67
C THR A 153 -11.13 -7.92 18.41
N SER A 154 -10.47 -9.07 18.38
CA SER A 154 -11.08 -10.39 18.36
C SER A 154 -10.34 -11.30 19.34
N GLY A 155 -11.08 -11.92 20.25
CA GLY A 155 -10.48 -12.77 21.30
C GLY A 155 -9.47 -12.03 22.18
N GLY A 156 -9.69 -10.73 22.43
CA GLY A 156 -8.82 -9.88 23.26
C GLY A 156 -7.53 -9.38 22.58
N HIS A 157 -7.34 -9.68 21.29
CA HIS A 157 -6.17 -9.22 20.52
C HIS A 157 -6.61 -8.27 19.41
N LEU A 158 -5.74 -7.33 19.01
CA LEU A 158 -5.97 -6.51 17.81
C LEU A 158 -6.17 -7.41 16.60
N ILE A 159 -7.14 -7.08 15.76
CA ILE A 159 -7.36 -7.78 14.49
C ILE A 159 -6.39 -7.30 13.41
N ASP A 160 -6.24 -8.10 12.36
CA ASP A 160 -5.64 -7.64 11.10
C ASP A 160 -6.70 -6.80 10.34
N ALA A 161 -6.73 -5.48 10.61
CA ALA A 161 -7.75 -4.55 10.11
C ALA A 161 -7.46 -4.11 8.66
N LEU A 162 -7.54 -5.07 7.73
CA LEU A 162 -7.35 -4.83 6.30
C LEU A 162 -8.54 -4.08 5.70
N TYR A 163 -8.27 -3.22 4.72
CA TYR A 163 -9.26 -2.47 3.96
C TYR A 163 -8.84 -2.33 2.50
N THR A 164 -9.78 -1.97 1.64
CA THR A 164 -9.59 -1.77 0.19
C THR A 164 -10.40 -0.55 -0.25
N SER A 165 -10.04 0.06 -1.38
CA SER A 165 -10.78 1.19 -1.95
C SER A 165 -12.17 0.80 -2.46
N SER A 166 -12.28 -0.43 -2.97
CA SER A 166 -13.49 -1.05 -3.50
C SER A 166 -13.35 -2.57 -3.39
N ASP A 167 -14.45 -3.26 -3.11
CA ASP A 167 -14.51 -4.72 -3.04
C ASP A 167 -15.29 -5.35 -4.21
N GLY A 168 -15.76 -4.54 -5.17
CA GLY A 168 -16.48 -5.02 -6.34
C GLY A 168 -17.86 -5.59 -6.03
N GLY A 169 -18.42 -5.22 -4.87
CA GLY A 169 -19.74 -5.64 -4.40
C GLY A 169 -19.73 -6.86 -3.49
N HIS A 170 -18.55 -7.42 -3.18
CA HIS A 170 -18.40 -8.52 -2.25
C HIS A 170 -16.95 -8.61 -1.74
N SER A 171 -16.75 -8.48 -0.43
CA SER A 171 -15.43 -8.67 0.21
C SER A 171 -15.02 -10.14 0.25
N GLU A 172 -13.75 -10.46 0.47
CA GLU A 172 -13.25 -11.84 0.39
C GLU A 172 -12.92 -12.43 1.76
N ASN A 173 -12.98 -13.77 1.87
CA ASN A 173 -12.48 -14.50 3.03
C ASN A 173 -10.96 -14.38 3.14
N SER A 174 -10.42 -14.26 4.36
CA SER A 174 -8.98 -14.09 4.58
C SER A 174 -8.11 -15.20 3.97
N GLU A 175 -8.59 -16.44 3.98
CA GLU A 175 -7.89 -17.57 3.39
C GLU A 175 -7.68 -17.47 1.87
N TYR A 176 -8.44 -16.60 1.21
CA TYR A 176 -8.40 -16.38 -0.23
C TYR A 176 -7.80 -15.02 -0.63
N GLY A 177 -7.54 -14.13 0.33
CA GLY A 177 -6.91 -12.82 0.08
C GLY A 177 -5.39 -12.90 -0.17
N PHE A 178 -4.68 -13.81 0.50
CA PHE A 178 -3.21 -13.95 0.41
C PHE A 178 -2.80 -15.37 0.03
N ILE A 179 -3.20 -15.80 -1.16
CA ILE A 179 -3.05 -17.19 -1.59
C ILE A 179 -1.68 -17.49 -2.19
N HIS A 180 -1.26 -18.75 -2.04
CA HIS A 180 -0.18 -19.34 -2.82
C HIS A 180 -0.74 -20.42 -3.75
N TRP A 181 -0.21 -20.50 -4.97
CA TRP A 181 -0.56 -21.53 -5.94
C TRP A 181 0.65 -22.41 -6.23
N ASN A 182 0.51 -23.72 -6.04
CA ASN A 182 1.53 -24.72 -6.39
C ASN A 182 0.79 -25.99 -6.81
N HIS A 183 0.38 -26.03 -8.08
CA HIS A 183 -0.51 -27.04 -8.65
C HIS A 183 -1.81 -27.22 -7.85
N GLY A 184 -2.41 -26.10 -7.46
CA GLY A 184 -3.62 -26.03 -6.64
C GLY A 184 -3.52 -24.97 -5.54
N LEU A 185 -4.70 -24.58 -5.04
CA LEU A 185 -4.83 -23.57 -3.98
C LEU A 185 -4.21 -24.05 -2.67
N ARG A 186 -3.29 -23.23 -2.14
CA ARG A 186 -2.87 -23.29 -0.74
C ARG A 186 -3.45 -22.07 -0.02
N PRO A 187 -4.55 -22.23 0.74
CA PRO A 187 -5.21 -21.10 1.39
C PRO A 187 -4.34 -20.52 2.50
N ALA A 188 -4.51 -19.22 2.76
CA ALA A 188 -3.97 -18.56 3.94
C ALA A 188 -4.76 -18.94 5.20
N ALA A 189 -4.41 -18.31 6.33
CA ALA A 189 -5.11 -18.52 7.59
C ALA A 189 -6.58 -18.07 7.51
N SER A 190 -7.47 -18.91 8.04
CA SER A 190 -8.89 -18.59 8.19
C SER A 190 -9.08 -17.77 9.47
N LEU A 191 -9.35 -16.47 9.31
CA LEU A 191 -9.59 -15.52 10.38
C LEU A 191 -11.11 -15.29 10.57
N PRO A 192 -11.67 -15.49 11.77
CA PRO A 192 -13.12 -15.48 11.98
C PRO A 192 -13.76 -14.10 11.76
N TYR A 193 -12.98 -13.03 11.84
CA TYR A 193 -13.42 -11.64 11.67
C TYR A 193 -13.19 -11.10 10.24
N LEU A 194 -12.48 -11.84 9.38
CA LEU A 194 -12.29 -11.50 7.96
C LEU A 194 -13.00 -12.57 7.11
N ARG A 195 -14.32 -12.41 7.02
CA ARG A 195 -15.22 -13.24 6.22
C ARG A 195 -15.85 -12.36 5.16
N GLY A 196 -15.87 -12.85 3.92
CA GLY A 196 -16.48 -12.14 2.80
C GLY A 196 -17.96 -11.94 3.03
N ILE A 197 -18.41 -10.70 2.82
CA ILE A 197 -19.81 -10.28 2.87
C ILE A 197 -20.16 -9.53 1.58
N VAL A 198 -21.44 -9.60 1.20
CA VAL A 198 -22.00 -8.80 0.10
C VAL A 198 -21.97 -7.32 0.48
N ASP A 199 -21.45 -6.48 -0.40
CA ASP A 199 -21.50 -5.02 -0.29
C ASP A 199 -22.38 -4.43 -1.41
N PRO A 200 -23.68 -4.21 -1.18
CA PRO A 200 -24.55 -3.62 -2.19
C PRO A 200 -24.31 -2.11 -2.41
N LEU A 201 -23.43 -1.49 -1.61
CA LEU A 201 -23.15 -0.05 -1.67
C LEU A 201 -21.92 0.29 -2.50
N ASP A 202 -21.10 -0.70 -2.87
CA ASP A 202 -19.98 -0.47 -3.77
C ASP A 202 -20.49 -0.07 -5.18
N GLN A 203 -20.06 1.11 -5.62
CA GLN A 203 -20.40 1.71 -6.91
C GLN A 203 -19.16 2.00 -7.75
N ALA A 204 -18.03 1.37 -7.44
CA ALA A 204 -16.81 1.55 -8.21
C ALA A 204 -17.06 1.20 -9.69
N PRO A 205 -16.57 2.03 -10.63
CA PRO A 205 -16.75 1.77 -12.03
C PRO A 205 -16.07 0.47 -12.44
N GLY A 206 -16.70 -0.26 -13.36
CA GLY A 206 -16.05 -1.37 -14.04
C GLY A 206 -14.80 -0.92 -14.80
N TRP A 207 -13.89 -1.85 -15.03
CA TRP A 207 -12.61 -1.61 -15.68
C TRP A 207 -12.38 -2.60 -16.82
N GLN A 208 -11.50 -2.23 -17.76
CA GLN A 208 -11.06 -3.07 -18.86
C GLN A 208 -9.57 -2.88 -19.07
N VAL A 209 -8.84 -3.99 -19.18
CA VAL A 209 -7.44 -4.01 -19.61
C VAL A 209 -7.36 -4.68 -20.97
N GLY A 210 -6.62 -4.08 -21.91
CA GLY A 210 -6.52 -4.55 -23.29
C GLY A 210 -7.46 -3.85 -24.28
N PRO A 211 -7.61 -4.37 -25.51
CA PRO A 211 -7.20 -5.70 -25.94
C PRO A 211 -5.67 -5.88 -26.01
N LEU A 212 -5.21 -7.11 -25.79
CA LEU A 212 -3.82 -7.53 -25.97
C LEU A 212 -3.77 -8.54 -27.11
N SER A 213 -2.74 -8.45 -27.98
CA SER A 213 -2.53 -9.51 -28.95
C SER A 213 -1.96 -10.76 -28.25
N PRO A 214 -2.19 -11.97 -28.79
CA PRO A 214 -1.56 -13.19 -28.25
C PRO A 214 -0.03 -13.11 -28.14
N ALA A 215 0.63 -12.37 -29.03
CA ALA A 215 2.08 -12.20 -29.02
C ALA A 215 2.56 -11.22 -27.94
N ASP A 216 1.82 -10.12 -27.72
CA ASP A 216 2.13 -9.18 -26.64
C ASP A 216 1.94 -9.84 -25.27
N ALA A 217 0.85 -10.59 -25.11
CA ALA A 217 0.62 -11.36 -23.89
C ALA A 217 1.72 -12.41 -23.64
N ALA A 218 2.20 -13.10 -24.68
CA ALA A 218 3.33 -14.03 -24.55
C ALA A 218 4.64 -13.31 -24.18
N THR A 219 4.83 -12.07 -24.64
CA THR A 219 6.00 -11.27 -24.29
C THR A 219 5.97 -10.87 -22.81
N ILE A 220 4.81 -10.42 -22.30
CA ILE A 220 4.61 -10.15 -20.88
C ILE A 220 4.97 -11.36 -20.02
N LEU A 221 4.49 -12.55 -20.40
CA LEU A 221 4.79 -13.79 -19.66
C LEU A 221 6.30 -14.08 -19.65
N ARG A 222 6.96 -14.01 -20.81
CA ARG A 222 8.40 -14.27 -20.94
C ARG A 222 9.25 -13.28 -20.14
N ASP A 223 8.90 -12.00 -20.16
CA ASP A 223 9.61 -10.96 -19.41
C ASP A 223 9.52 -11.18 -17.88
N ASN A 224 8.54 -11.97 -17.43
CA ASN A 224 8.36 -12.36 -16.04
C ASN A 224 8.80 -13.81 -15.74
N GLY A 225 9.44 -14.49 -16.69
CA GLY A 225 10.03 -15.81 -16.52
C GLY A 225 9.16 -16.99 -16.96
N ASP A 226 7.97 -16.74 -17.51
CA ASP A 226 7.03 -17.75 -17.98
C ASP A 226 7.10 -17.89 -19.52
N ASP A 227 8.08 -18.66 -20.03
CA ASP A 227 8.18 -18.90 -21.48
C ASP A 227 7.24 -20.02 -21.95
N LEU A 228 6.01 -19.64 -22.32
CA LEU A 228 4.99 -20.56 -22.82
C LEU A 228 4.94 -20.64 -24.35
N GLY A 229 5.91 -20.05 -25.04
CA GLY A 229 5.97 -19.93 -26.50
C GLY A 229 5.78 -18.50 -27.00
N ASP A 230 5.54 -18.35 -28.30
CA ASP A 230 5.40 -17.06 -28.99
C ASP A 230 3.99 -16.46 -28.94
N ARG A 231 2.99 -17.21 -28.44
CA ARG A 231 1.59 -16.79 -28.36
C ARG A 231 0.93 -17.31 -27.08
N LEU A 232 0.13 -16.48 -26.42
CA LEU A 232 -0.85 -16.91 -25.42
C LEU A 232 -2.16 -17.26 -26.13
N ASN A 233 -2.50 -18.55 -26.17
CA ASN A 233 -3.69 -19.06 -26.84
C ASN A 233 -4.95 -18.94 -25.98
N GLY A 234 -4.83 -19.00 -24.65
CA GLY A 234 -5.97 -18.84 -23.76
C GLY A 234 -5.60 -18.77 -22.29
N ILE A 235 -6.58 -18.36 -21.49
CA ILE A 235 -6.50 -18.35 -20.03
C ILE A 235 -7.76 -19.02 -19.50
N ASP A 236 -7.62 -20.18 -18.88
CA ASP A 236 -8.74 -20.93 -18.32
C ASP A 236 -8.81 -20.64 -16.82
N ILE A 237 -9.95 -20.15 -16.33
CA ILE A 237 -10.17 -19.98 -14.88
C ILE A 237 -10.34 -21.37 -14.26
N LEU A 238 -9.44 -21.72 -13.34
CA LEU A 238 -9.46 -23.01 -12.65
C LEU A 238 -10.32 -22.96 -11.39
N GLN A 239 -10.26 -21.84 -10.66
CA GLN A 239 -10.97 -21.70 -9.39
C GLN A 239 -11.30 -20.23 -9.09
N THR A 240 -12.47 -20.01 -8.51
CA THR A 240 -12.90 -18.72 -7.93
C THR A 240 -13.22 -18.86 -6.44
N GLY A 241 -13.10 -17.75 -5.71
CA GLY A 241 -13.55 -17.62 -4.33
C GLY A 241 -15.04 -17.28 -4.24
N PRO A 242 -15.61 -17.24 -3.01
CA PRO A 242 -17.00 -16.85 -2.76
C PRO A 242 -17.36 -15.46 -3.30
N SER A 243 -16.39 -14.53 -3.37
CA SER A 243 -16.61 -13.20 -3.93
C SER A 243 -16.57 -13.19 -5.48
N GLY A 244 -16.35 -14.34 -6.13
CA GLY A 244 -16.13 -14.43 -7.58
C GLY A 244 -14.71 -14.11 -8.03
N ARG A 245 -13.81 -13.71 -7.12
CA ARG A 245 -12.39 -13.44 -7.43
C ARG A 245 -11.69 -14.71 -7.91
N VAL A 246 -10.87 -14.57 -8.95
CA VAL A 246 -10.07 -15.66 -9.49
C VAL A 246 -8.97 -16.03 -8.50
N LEU A 247 -8.92 -17.30 -8.10
CA LEU A 247 -7.87 -17.83 -7.22
C LEU A 247 -6.74 -18.48 -8.02
N GLY A 248 -7.06 -19.12 -9.14
CA GLY A 248 -6.06 -19.71 -10.03
C GLY A 248 -6.55 -19.85 -11.45
N VAL A 249 -5.59 -19.79 -12.38
CA VAL A 249 -5.81 -19.93 -13.81
C VAL A 249 -4.78 -20.86 -14.44
N ARG A 250 -5.13 -21.42 -15.60
CA ARG A 250 -4.19 -22.06 -16.51
C ARG A 250 -3.92 -21.15 -17.70
N LEU A 251 -2.66 -20.78 -17.87
CA LEU A 251 -2.17 -20.06 -19.04
C LEU A 251 -1.81 -21.09 -20.12
N ARG A 252 -2.44 -21.01 -21.30
CA ARG A 252 -2.17 -21.91 -22.43
C ARG A 252 -1.36 -21.18 -23.49
N GLY A 253 -0.05 -21.39 -23.55
CA GLY A 253 0.80 -20.87 -24.61
C GLY A 253 0.83 -21.74 -25.86
N SER A 254 1.60 -21.33 -26.87
CA SER A 254 1.80 -22.11 -28.11
C SER A 254 2.71 -23.32 -27.95
N SER A 255 3.57 -23.32 -26.94
CA SER A 255 4.55 -24.41 -26.70
C SER A 255 4.36 -25.10 -25.35
N ALA A 256 3.81 -24.41 -24.35
CA ALA A 256 3.64 -24.93 -23.00
C ALA A 256 2.37 -24.41 -22.33
N SER A 257 2.08 -24.87 -21.11
CA SER A 257 1.04 -24.32 -20.26
C SER A 257 1.52 -24.29 -18.82
N GLU A 258 1.06 -23.30 -18.07
CA GLU A 258 1.43 -23.09 -16.68
C GLU A 258 0.20 -22.75 -15.85
N GLU A 259 0.17 -23.16 -14.58
CA GLU A 259 -0.90 -22.77 -13.66
C GLU A 259 -0.40 -21.72 -12.69
N VAL A 260 -1.09 -20.59 -12.64
CA VAL A 260 -0.68 -19.46 -11.80
C VAL A 260 -1.82 -18.97 -10.92
N SER A 261 -1.47 -18.29 -9.84
CA SER A 261 -2.45 -17.68 -8.94
C SER A 261 -3.15 -16.48 -9.61
N GLY A 262 -4.36 -16.18 -9.17
CA GLY A 262 -5.07 -14.95 -9.54
C GLY A 262 -4.26 -13.67 -9.25
N PRO A 263 -3.63 -13.53 -8.07
CA PRO A 263 -2.73 -12.40 -7.80
C PRO A 263 -1.55 -12.29 -8.77
N TYR A 264 -0.98 -13.40 -9.22
CA TYR A 264 0.09 -13.37 -10.22
C TYR A 264 -0.43 -12.98 -11.61
N LEU A 265 -1.61 -13.46 -12.00
CA LEU A 265 -2.31 -13.00 -13.20
C LEU A 265 -2.56 -11.48 -13.15
N ARG A 266 -3.03 -10.98 -12.01
CA ARG A 266 -3.23 -9.55 -11.76
C ARG A 266 -1.93 -8.77 -11.93
N PHE A 267 -0.83 -9.26 -11.37
CA PHE A 267 0.50 -8.66 -11.53
C PHE A 267 0.94 -8.62 -13.00
N LEU A 268 0.91 -9.77 -13.69
CA LEU A 268 1.34 -9.90 -15.09
C LEU A 268 0.64 -8.89 -16.01
N PHE A 269 -0.69 -8.78 -15.88
CA PHE A 269 -1.50 -7.94 -16.77
C PHE A 269 -1.88 -6.59 -16.15
N SER A 270 -1.30 -6.22 -15.01
CA SER A 270 -1.60 -4.96 -14.31
C SER A 270 -3.10 -4.74 -14.08
N LEU A 271 -3.81 -5.80 -13.70
CA LEU A 271 -5.25 -5.74 -13.44
C LEU A 271 -5.53 -4.97 -12.14
N PRO A 272 -6.62 -4.19 -12.04
CA PRO A 272 -7.01 -3.56 -10.78
C PRO A 272 -7.35 -4.57 -9.67
N ASP A 273 -8.07 -5.64 -10.01
CA ASP A 273 -8.52 -6.72 -9.12
C ASP A 273 -8.42 -8.09 -9.84
N THR A 274 -8.57 -9.17 -9.08
CA THR A 274 -8.80 -10.55 -9.53
C THR A 274 -10.28 -10.88 -9.76
N LEU A 275 -11.21 -9.98 -9.41
CA LEU A 275 -12.60 -10.06 -9.85
C LEU A 275 -12.68 -9.64 -11.33
N VAL A 276 -12.47 -10.61 -12.22
CA VAL A 276 -12.32 -10.36 -13.66
C VAL A 276 -13.06 -11.39 -14.50
N THR A 277 -13.59 -10.94 -15.63
CA THR A 277 -14.01 -11.83 -16.72
C THR A 277 -12.98 -11.75 -17.84
N ILE A 278 -12.53 -12.89 -18.34
CA ILE A 278 -11.55 -12.94 -19.44
C ILE A 278 -12.31 -13.03 -20.76
N ALA A 279 -12.18 -11.99 -21.57
CA ALA A 279 -12.82 -11.89 -22.87
C ALA A 279 -11.78 -12.08 -23.99
N GLY A 280 -11.92 -13.18 -24.75
CA GLY A 280 -11.05 -13.50 -25.89
C GLY A 280 -10.38 -14.88 -25.75
N GLY A 281 -10.60 -15.72 -26.77
CA GLY A 281 -10.01 -17.06 -26.93
C GLY A 281 -11.03 -18.21 -26.84
N PRO A 282 -11.04 -19.14 -27.82
CA PRO A 282 -10.92 -20.57 -27.58
C PRO A 282 -9.45 -20.98 -27.41
#